data_AF-A0A948BXW2-F1
#
_entry.id   AF-A0A948BXW2-F1
#
_cell.length_a   1.000
_cell.length_b   1.000
_cell.length_c   1.000
_cell.angle_alpha   90.00
_cell.angle_beta   90.00
_cell.angle_gamma   90.00
#
_symmetry.space_group_name_H-M   'P 1'
#
loop_
_entity.id
_entity.type
_entity.pdbx_description
1 polymer ?
#
loop_
_entity_poly.entity_id
_entity_poly.type
_entity_poly.pdbx_seq_one_letter_code
_entity_poly.pdbx_strand_id
1 'polypeptide(L)'
;MKLKKSMFTIVFFLLAASFIPTVIFAEDVVSEVLLVIQPDEILAFSSLKNNWVSESLGHNEKVLKKGANGNVAVVVTNKRLLGFSALTNEWRKENLGFNELIDEIQVDGNAASVVTVRRIFGFNAHTGDWLEAK
;
A
#
# COMPACT_ATOMS: atom_id res chain seq x y z
N MET A 1 -48.01 -43.23 -13.46
CA MET A 1 -47.69 -41.93 -14.12
C MET A 1 -47.61 -40.85 -13.05
N LYS A 2 -46.61 -39.94 -13.10
CA LYS A 2 -46.37 -38.78 -12.18
C LYS A 2 -45.34 -38.91 -11.03
N LEU A 3 -44.19 -39.55 -11.22
CA LEU A 3 -43.07 -39.44 -10.25
C LEU A 3 -41.70 -39.09 -10.84
N LYS A 4 -41.61 -38.62 -12.09
CA LYS A 4 -40.32 -38.22 -12.71
C LYS A 4 -40.12 -36.72 -12.89
N LYS A 5 -41.17 -35.89 -12.81
CA LYS A 5 -41.05 -34.44 -13.03
C LYS A 5 -40.58 -33.66 -11.79
N SER A 6 -40.90 -34.12 -10.58
CA SER A 6 -40.60 -33.38 -9.34
C SER A 6 -39.13 -33.46 -8.91
N MET A 7 -38.40 -34.51 -9.30
CA MET A 7 -37.01 -34.69 -8.89
C MET A 7 -36.04 -33.85 -9.74
N PHE A 8 -36.40 -33.54 -10.98
CA PHE A 8 -35.58 -32.74 -11.89
C PHE A 8 -35.58 -31.24 -11.55
N THR A 9 -36.70 -30.73 -11.00
CA THR A 9 -36.83 -29.32 -10.61
C THR A 9 -36.00 -28.98 -9.37
N ILE A 10 -35.81 -29.92 -8.44
CA ILE A 10 -35.03 -29.70 -7.20
C ILE A 10 -33.52 -29.67 -7.50
N VAL A 11 -33.06 -30.51 -8.43
CA VAL A 11 -31.64 -30.52 -8.85
C VAL A 11 -31.27 -29.25 -9.63
N PHE A 12 -32.19 -28.69 -10.42
CA PHE A 12 -31.97 -27.43 -11.14
C PHE A 12 -31.87 -26.22 -10.20
N PHE A 13 -32.62 -26.21 -9.10
CA PHE A 13 -32.56 -25.14 -8.09
C PHE A 13 -31.27 -25.19 -7.24
N LEU A 14 -30.74 -26.39 -6.98
CA LEU A 14 -29.47 -26.56 -6.24
C LEU A 14 -28.24 -26.15 -7.06
N LEU A 15 -28.29 -26.27 -8.39
CA LEU A 15 -27.17 -25.86 -9.26
C LEU A 15 -27.09 -24.34 -9.46
N ALA A 16 -28.22 -23.63 -9.37
CA ALA A 16 -28.28 -22.17 -9.49
C ALA A 16 -27.77 -21.44 -8.24
N ALA A 17 -27.76 -22.10 -7.08
CA ALA A 17 -27.24 -21.53 -5.82
C ALA A 17 -25.71 -21.48 -5.74
N SER A 18 -24.98 -22.12 -6.67
CA SER A 18 -23.51 -22.10 -6.70
C SER A 18 -22.90 -20.90 -7.45
N PHE A 19 -23.73 -20.04 -8.04
CA PHE A 19 -23.29 -18.77 -8.63
C PHE A 19 -23.72 -17.59 -7.76
N ILE A 20 -23.38 -17.61 -6.46
CA ILE A 20 -23.34 -16.37 -5.70
C ILE A 20 -22.07 -15.65 -6.16
N PRO A 21 -22.15 -14.53 -6.90
CA PRO A 21 -20.96 -13.72 -7.10
C PRO A 21 -20.47 -13.31 -5.72
N THR A 22 -19.26 -13.75 -5.35
CA THR A 22 -18.57 -13.21 -4.19
C THR A 22 -18.34 -11.74 -4.47
N VAL A 23 -19.18 -10.88 -3.89
CA VAL A 23 -18.92 -9.45 -3.81
C VAL A 23 -17.79 -9.31 -2.80
N ILE A 24 -16.57 -9.18 -3.31
CA ILE A 24 -15.42 -8.78 -2.49
C ILE A 24 -15.61 -7.29 -2.25
N PHE A 25 -16.03 -6.92 -1.03
CA PHE A 25 -15.93 -5.54 -0.59
C PHE A 25 -14.45 -5.25 -0.36
N ALA A 26 -13.85 -4.39 -1.17
CA ALA A 26 -12.66 -3.68 -0.74
C ALA A 26 -13.09 -2.84 0.47
N GLU A 27 -12.61 -3.18 1.66
CA GLU A 27 -12.80 -2.32 2.83
C GLU A 27 -12.03 -1.03 2.54
N ASP A 28 -12.75 0.10 2.44
CA ASP A 28 -12.11 1.42 2.37
C ASP A 28 -11.38 1.63 3.70
N VAL A 29 -10.12 1.21 3.76
CA VAL A 29 -9.25 1.47 4.91
C VAL A 29 -9.13 2.98 5.02
N VAL A 30 -9.67 3.53 6.11
CA VAL A 30 -9.53 4.95 6.43
C VAL A 30 -8.04 5.27 6.45
N SER A 31 -7.62 6.18 5.58
CA SER A 31 -6.22 6.61 5.54
C SER A 31 -5.96 7.54 6.72
N GLU A 32 -5.11 7.09 7.63
CA GLU A 32 -4.63 7.85 8.78
C GLU A 32 -3.42 8.74 8.43
N VAL A 33 -2.98 8.68 7.17
CA VAL A 33 -1.91 9.51 6.62
C VAL A 33 -2.42 10.39 5.48
N LEU A 34 -2.08 11.67 5.52
CA LEU A 34 -2.12 12.55 4.35
C LEU A 34 -0.69 12.87 3.92
N LEU A 35 -0.43 12.80 2.61
CA LEU A 35 0.89 13.03 2.03
C LEU A 35 0.88 14.27 1.13
N VAL A 36 1.77 15.22 1.41
CA VAL A 36 1.96 16.45 0.61
C VAL A 36 3.41 16.52 0.14
N ILE A 37 3.62 16.90 -1.12
CA ILE A 37 4.95 17.02 -1.73
C ILE A 37 5.17 18.49 -2.08
N GLN A 38 6.27 19.05 -1.60
CA GLN A 38 6.76 20.38 -1.94
C GLN A 38 8.12 20.27 -2.66
N PRO A 39 8.67 21.36 -3.23
CA PRO A 39 9.95 21.31 -3.95
C PRO A 39 11.12 20.81 -3.09
N ASP A 40 11.19 21.23 -1.84
CA ASP A 40 12.35 20.99 -0.95
C ASP A 40 12.04 20.07 0.24
N GLU A 41 10.78 19.65 0.38
CA GLU A 41 10.36 18.75 1.46
C GLU A 41 9.14 17.91 1.11
N ILE A 42 9.00 16.83 1.87
CA ILE A 42 7.83 15.96 1.89
C ILE A 42 7.20 16.08 3.27
N LEU A 43 5.89 16.20 3.32
CA LEU A 43 5.12 16.36 4.55
C LEU A 43 4.13 15.21 4.68
N ALA A 44 4.12 14.56 5.84
CA ALA A 44 3.08 13.63 6.23
C ALA A 44 2.31 14.20 7.43
N PHE A 45 0.99 14.17 7.35
CA PHE A 45 0.13 14.39 8.51
C PHE A 45 -0.34 13.04 9.04
N SER A 46 -0.19 12.81 10.35
CA SER A 46 -0.77 11.66 11.05
C SER A 46 -2.03 12.11 11.78
N SER A 47 -3.19 11.59 11.42
CA SER A 47 -4.44 11.83 12.19
C SER A 47 -4.40 11.15 13.56
N LEU A 48 -3.67 10.04 13.69
CA LEU A 48 -3.50 9.34 14.97
C LEU A 48 -2.71 10.16 15.99
N LYS A 49 -1.75 10.97 15.52
CA LYS A 49 -0.89 11.80 16.37
C LYS A 49 -1.25 13.28 16.32
N ASN A 50 -2.13 13.65 15.38
CA ASN A 50 -2.58 15.01 15.11
C ASN A 50 -1.43 16.01 14.90
N ASN A 51 -0.46 15.64 14.08
CA ASN A 51 0.69 16.49 13.75
C ASN A 51 1.19 16.29 12.32
N TRP A 52 1.96 17.26 11.84
CA TRP A 52 2.74 17.17 10.61
C TRP A 52 4.19 16.75 10.93
N VAL A 53 4.76 15.92 10.07
CA VAL A 53 6.16 15.50 10.11
C VAL A 53 6.76 15.69 8.72
N SER A 54 7.80 16.50 8.63
CA SER A 54 8.51 16.75 7.36
C SER A 54 9.76 15.89 7.21
N GLU A 55 10.14 15.66 5.96
CA GLU A 55 11.45 15.14 5.54
C GLU A 55 11.96 16.00 4.38
N SER A 56 13.15 16.57 4.53
CA SER A 56 13.75 17.42 3.49
C SER A 56 14.20 16.61 2.29
N LEU A 57 14.00 17.15 1.09
CA LEU A 57 14.58 16.66 -0.15
C LEU A 57 15.96 17.28 -0.36
N GLY A 58 16.96 16.46 -0.66
CA GLY A 58 18.30 16.94 -0.95
C GLY A 58 18.39 17.64 -2.31
N HIS A 59 19.51 18.33 -2.56
CA HIS A 59 19.74 18.99 -3.84
C HIS A 59 19.66 18.00 -5.02
N ASN A 60 18.91 18.35 -6.07
CA ASN A 60 18.60 17.49 -7.23
C ASN A 60 17.93 16.14 -6.88
N GLU A 61 17.38 16.01 -5.68
CA GLU A 61 16.51 14.90 -5.33
C GLU A 61 15.12 15.15 -5.91
N LYS A 62 14.57 14.16 -6.61
CA LYS A 62 13.27 14.25 -7.28
C LYS A 62 12.41 13.07 -6.87
N VAL A 63 11.16 13.36 -6.52
CA VAL A 63 10.15 12.32 -6.29
C VAL A 63 9.81 11.64 -7.61
N LEU A 64 9.94 10.32 -7.65
CA LEU A 64 9.65 9.47 -8.81
C LEU A 64 8.28 8.80 -8.70
N LYS A 65 7.97 8.25 -7.52
CA LYS A 65 6.69 7.61 -7.20
C LYS A 65 6.25 7.95 -5.79
N LYS A 66 4.95 7.89 -5.51
CA LYS A 66 4.38 8.12 -4.18
C LYS A 66 3.05 7.40 -4.01
N GLY A 67 2.72 7.06 -2.77
CA GLY A 67 1.43 6.49 -2.39
C GLY A 67 1.19 6.65 -0.89
N ALA A 68 -0.09 6.68 -0.50
CA ALA A 68 -0.48 6.68 0.91
C ALA A 68 -1.80 5.93 1.06
N ASN A 69 -1.87 5.05 2.06
CA ASN A 69 -3.07 4.30 2.42
C ASN A 69 -2.93 3.80 3.85
N GLY A 70 -4.04 3.74 4.59
CA GLY A 70 -4.06 3.32 5.98
C GLY A 70 -3.04 4.11 6.82
N ASN A 71 -2.09 3.41 7.42
CA ASN A 71 -1.08 3.98 8.30
C ASN A 71 0.26 4.26 7.63
N VAL A 72 0.36 4.09 6.30
CA VAL A 72 1.61 4.20 5.55
C VAL A 72 1.53 5.27 4.48
N ALA A 73 2.60 6.07 4.37
CA ALA A 73 2.94 6.75 3.12
C ALA A 73 4.30 6.30 2.63
N VAL A 74 4.44 6.12 1.33
CA VAL A 74 5.71 5.86 0.66
C VAL A 74 5.99 6.95 -0.36
N VAL A 75 7.23 7.42 -0.35
CA VAL A 75 7.78 8.27 -1.40
C VAL A 75 9.08 7.64 -1.88
N VAL A 76 9.19 7.48 -3.19
CA VAL A 76 10.41 7.00 -3.82
C VAL A 76 11.04 8.14 -4.59
N THR A 77 12.30 8.44 -4.31
CA THR A 77 13.08 9.46 -5.00
C THR A 77 14.12 8.84 -5.92
N ASN A 78 14.83 9.66 -6.69
CA ASN A 78 16.01 9.22 -7.44
C ASN A 78 17.24 8.88 -6.56
N LYS A 79 17.12 8.93 -5.22
CA LYS A 79 18.21 8.63 -4.29
C LYS A 79 17.85 7.58 -3.23
N ARG A 80 16.59 7.53 -2.79
CA ARG A 80 16.18 6.73 -1.64
C ARG A 80 14.69 6.41 -1.64
N LEU A 81 14.34 5.40 -0.88
CA LEU A 81 12.99 5.10 -0.43
C LEU A 81 12.73 5.86 0.87
N LEU A 82 11.53 6.37 1.02
CA LEU A 82 11.04 7.02 2.23
C LEU A 82 9.70 6.39 2.60
N GLY A 83 9.62 5.81 3.78
CA GLY A 83 8.40 5.25 4.36
C GLY A 83 8.04 6.05 5.60
N PHE A 84 6.81 6.56 5.67
CA PHE A 84 6.25 7.18 6.86
C PHE A 84 5.27 6.22 7.51
N SER A 85 5.32 6.12 8.83
CA SER A 85 4.32 5.40 9.63
C SER A 85 3.54 6.37 10.50
N ALA A 86 2.20 6.36 10.39
CA ALA A 86 1.34 7.09 11.32
C ALA A 86 1.43 6.55 12.76
N LEU A 87 1.80 5.26 12.92
CA LEU A 87 1.86 4.58 14.21
C LEU A 87 3.09 5.02 15.02
N THR A 88 4.27 5.00 14.39
CA THR A 88 5.53 5.45 14.99
C THR A 88 5.74 6.95 14.85
N ASN A 89 5.05 7.60 13.91
CA ASN A 89 5.12 9.03 13.59
C ASN A 89 6.47 9.49 13.03
N GLU A 90 7.15 8.62 12.29
CA GLU A 90 8.52 8.86 11.81
C GLU A 90 8.67 8.55 10.32
N TRP A 91 9.54 9.31 9.67
CA TRP A 91 10.08 9.00 8.34
C TRP A 91 11.28 8.07 8.46
N ARG A 92 11.30 7.06 7.61
CA ARG A 92 12.32 6.01 7.62
C ARG A 92 12.82 5.79 6.20
N LYS A 93 14.14 5.84 6.05
CA LYS A 93 14.81 5.89 4.76
C LYS A 93 15.61 4.63 4.47
N GLU A 94 15.62 4.22 3.20
CA GLU A 94 16.49 3.18 2.67
C GLU A 94 17.13 3.67 1.37
N ASN A 95 18.44 3.48 1.21
CA ASN A 95 19.15 4.04 0.06
C ASN A 95 18.95 3.17 -1.18
N LEU A 96 18.73 3.84 -2.31
CA LEU A 96 18.79 3.19 -3.61
C LEU A 96 20.24 3.07 -4.07
N GLY A 97 20.55 2.00 -4.79
CA GLY A 97 21.80 1.85 -5.49
C GLY A 97 21.92 2.81 -6.67
N PHE A 98 23.14 2.96 -7.18
CA PHE A 98 23.40 3.82 -8.33
C PHE A 98 22.58 3.37 -9.56
N ASN A 99 21.82 4.32 -10.13
CA ASN A 99 20.91 4.13 -11.26
C ASN A 99 19.93 2.94 -11.09
N GLU A 100 19.51 2.66 -9.86
CA GLU A 100 18.49 1.66 -9.60
C GLU A 100 17.11 2.17 -10.04
N LEU A 101 16.49 1.45 -10.98
CA LEU A 101 15.20 1.82 -11.56
C LEU A 101 14.04 1.21 -10.76
N ILE A 102 12.97 1.99 -10.60
CA ILE A 102 11.78 1.61 -9.83
C ILE A 102 10.73 1.05 -10.78
N ASP A 103 10.31 -0.18 -10.54
CA ASP A 103 9.28 -0.85 -11.32
C ASP A 103 7.89 -0.52 -10.75
N GLU A 104 7.66 -0.85 -9.48
CA GLU A 104 6.35 -0.75 -8.85
C GLU A 104 6.44 -0.26 -7.40
N ILE A 105 5.36 0.41 -6.95
CA ILE A 105 5.08 0.61 -5.53
C ILE A 105 3.67 0.15 -5.24
N GLN A 106 3.47 -0.48 -4.08
CA GLN A 106 2.15 -0.81 -3.56
C GLN A 106 2.08 -0.33 -2.10
N VAL A 107 0.98 0.32 -1.73
CA VAL A 107 0.74 0.76 -0.34
C VAL A 107 -0.64 0.26 0.06
N ASP A 108 -0.70 -0.49 1.16
CA ASP A 108 -1.92 -1.15 1.60
C ASP A 108 -1.96 -1.25 3.13
N GLY A 109 -2.89 -0.51 3.74
CA GLY A 109 -3.13 -0.53 5.18
C GLY A 109 -1.88 -0.22 6.02
N ASN A 110 -1.25 -1.28 6.54
CA ASN A 110 -0.09 -1.20 7.44
C ASN A 110 1.24 -1.57 6.78
N ALA A 111 1.24 -1.80 5.47
CA ALA A 111 2.40 -2.22 4.74
C ALA A 111 2.54 -1.49 3.41
N ALA A 112 3.76 -1.49 2.88
CA ALA A 112 4.00 -1.12 1.51
C ALA A 112 5.10 -2.00 0.93
N SER A 113 5.12 -2.13 -0.38
CA SER A 113 6.23 -2.71 -1.12
C SER A 113 6.78 -1.72 -2.14
N VAL A 114 8.08 -1.82 -2.39
CA VAL A 114 8.76 -1.15 -3.50
C VAL A 114 9.54 -2.20 -4.25
N VAL A 115 9.22 -2.37 -5.53
CA VAL A 115 9.93 -3.27 -6.44
C VAL A 115 10.83 -2.43 -7.33
N THR A 116 12.11 -2.74 -7.32
CA THR A 116 13.10 -2.19 -8.24
C THR A 116 13.55 -3.26 -9.21
N VAL A 117 14.31 -2.87 -10.23
CA VAL A 117 14.94 -3.82 -11.16
C VAL A 117 16.02 -4.71 -10.51
N ARG A 118 16.37 -4.48 -9.24
CA ARG A 118 17.40 -5.22 -8.50
C ARG A 118 16.90 -5.87 -7.22
N ARG A 119 15.92 -5.26 -6.54
CA ARG A 119 15.58 -5.55 -5.15
C ARG A 119 14.09 -5.35 -4.91
N ILE A 120 13.58 -6.03 -3.89
CA ILE A 120 12.22 -5.85 -3.40
C ILE A 120 12.31 -5.45 -1.93
N PHE A 121 11.59 -4.40 -1.58
CA PHE A 121 11.50 -3.91 -0.22
C PHE A 121 10.08 -4.02 0.31
N GLY A 122 9.95 -4.38 1.58
CA GLY A 122 8.73 -4.24 2.35
C GLY A 122 8.91 -3.18 3.44
N PHE A 123 7.93 -2.31 3.62
CA PHE A 123 7.83 -1.39 4.75
C PHE A 123 6.72 -1.87 5.70
N ASN A 124 6.99 -1.85 7.01
CA ASN A 124 6.00 -2.20 8.03
C ASN A 124 5.70 -0.98 8.92
N ALA A 125 4.44 -0.53 8.94
CA ALA A 125 4.01 0.61 9.76
C ALA A 125 4.23 0.39 11.26
N HIS A 126 4.09 -0.83 11.75
CA HIS A 126 4.16 -1.11 13.19
C HIS A 126 5.57 -0.97 13.74
N THR A 127 6.59 -1.31 12.93
CA THR A 127 7.99 -1.18 13.32
C THR A 127 8.63 0.10 12.78
N GLY A 128 8.10 0.65 11.68
CA GLY A 128 8.73 1.75 10.96
C GLY A 128 10.00 1.32 10.23
N ASP A 129 10.08 0.07 9.77
CA ASP A 129 11.32 -0.42 9.14
C ASP A 129 11.10 -0.90 7.72
N TRP A 130 12.16 -0.70 6.92
CA TRP A 130 12.34 -1.33 5.62
C TRP A 130 13.04 -2.67 5.80
N LEU A 131 12.58 -3.68 5.06
CA LEU A 131 13.22 -4.97 4.94
C LEU A 131 13.37 -5.33 3.47
N GLU A 132 14.59 -5.71 3.07
CA GLU A 132 14.85 -6.26 1.75
C GLU A 132 14.49 -7.76 1.73
N ALA A 133 13.80 -8.19 0.68
CA ALA A 133 13.53 -9.61 0.45
C ALA A 133 14.84 -10.35 0.15
N LYS A 134 15.00 -11.56 0.72
CA LYS A 134 16.19 -12.41 0.52
C LYS A 134 16.05 -13.32 -0.69
#